data_AF-A0A1N6WQL7-F1
#
_entry.id   AF-A0A1N6WQL7-F1
#
_cell.length_a   1.000
_cell.length_b   1.000
_cell.length_c   1.000
_cell.angle_alpha   90.00
_cell.angle_beta   90.00
_cell.angle_gamma   90.00
#
_symmetry.space_group_name_H-M   'P 1'
#
loop_
_entity.id
_entity.type
_entity.pdbx_description
1 polymer ?
#
loop_
_entity_poly.entity_id
_entity_poly.type
_entity_poly.pdbx_seq_one_letter_code
_entity_poly.pdbx_strand_id
1 'polypeptide(L)'
;MNRGAPLALLVLLFAASVAPAIASGTTPACPVCGYEFEMTASDHGDMPVKYSNVTIHVAEDGDSTWVVQNRIENETTVERFRNYPSELDTRVLTALGDARVFDHEVRNVSASVVGEKRIEIRFEVPNFAEHRSGVLLTQFSSTSLA
;
A
#
# COMPACT_ATOMS: atom_id res chain seq x y z
N MET A 1 10.89 -7.28 71.57
CA MET A 1 9.60 -6.98 70.90
C MET A 1 9.90 -6.40 69.53
N ASN A 2 10.03 -7.27 68.53
CA ASN A 2 10.36 -6.89 67.15
C ASN A 2 9.12 -6.32 66.44
N ARG A 3 9.25 -5.11 65.90
CA ARG A 3 8.22 -4.38 65.17
C ARG A 3 8.04 -4.98 63.77
N GLY A 4 6.97 -5.74 63.58
CA GLY A 4 6.59 -6.34 62.30
C GLY A 4 5.95 -5.31 61.35
N ALA A 5 6.63 -5.10 60.22
CA ALA A 5 6.10 -4.95 58.87
C ALA A 5 4.94 -3.96 58.58
N PRO A 6 5.24 -2.75 58.08
CA PRO A 6 4.37 -2.01 57.18
C PRO A 6 4.84 -2.22 55.73
N LEU A 7 4.94 -3.47 55.27
CA LEU A 7 5.45 -3.80 53.93
C LEU A 7 4.41 -4.47 53.03
N ALA A 8 3.22 -4.73 53.55
CA ALA A 8 2.15 -5.42 52.82
C ALA A 8 1.30 -4.48 51.94
N LEU A 9 1.42 -3.15 52.07
CA LEU A 9 0.52 -2.20 51.39
C LEU A 9 1.05 -1.65 50.05
N LEU A 10 2.29 -1.96 49.67
CA LEU A 10 2.96 -1.35 48.51
C LEU A 10 2.96 -2.22 47.23
N VAL A 11 2.41 -3.44 47.29
CA VAL A 11 2.45 -4.38 46.16
C VAL A 11 1.20 -4.31 45.26
N LEU A 12 0.10 -3.68 45.71
CA LEU A 12 -1.19 -3.69 45.01
C LEU A 12 -1.40 -2.56 43.99
N LEU A 13 -0.43 -1.64 43.82
CA LEU A 13 -0.56 -0.48 42.92
C LEU A 13 0.08 -0.67 41.54
N PHE A 14 0.67 -1.82 41.25
CA PHE A 14 1.21 -2.18 39.93
C PHE A 14 0.18 -2.93 39.07
N ALA A 15 -1.10 -2.54 39.14
CA ALA A 15 -2.05 -2.89 38.09
C ALA A 15 -1.67 -2.10 36.82
N ALA A 16 -0.74 -2.69 36.08
CA ALA A 16 -0.28 -2.21 34.79
C ALA A 16 -1.49 -1.88 33.90
N SER A 17 -1.69 -0.58 33.68
CA SER A 17 -2.55 -0.08 32.61
C SER A 17 -1.88 -0.42 31.28
N VAL A 18 -2.05 -1.64 30.81
CA VAL A 18 -1.77 -2.00 29.43
C VAL A 18 -2.90 -1.37 28.62
N ALA A 19 -2.76 -0.08 28.29
CA ALA A 19 -3.62 0.52 27.29
C ALA A 19 -3.43 -0.31 26.01
N PRO A 20 -4.50 -0.83 25.38
CA PRO A 20 -4.35 -1.45 24.08
C PRO A 20 -3.74 -0.39 23.16
N ALA A 21 -2.56 -0.68 22.61
CA ALA A 21 -2.04 0.09 21.51
C ALA A 21 -3.05 -0.07 20.38
N ILE A 22 -3.91 0.93 20.20
CA ILE A 22 -4.82 1.01 19.09
C ILE A 22 -3.90 1.13 17.87
N ALA A 23 -3.73 0.04 17.15
CA ALA A 23 -2.97 0.05 15.91
C ALA A 23 -3.64 1.08 15.01
N SER A 24 -2.99 2.22 14.83
CA SER A 24 -3.44 3.22 13.87
C SER A 24 -3.29 2.56 12.51
N GLY A 25 -4.40 2.22 11.88
CA GLY A 25 -4.40 1.57 10.57
C GLY A 25 -3.59 2.42 9.60
N THR A 26 -2.51 1.86 9.07
CA THR A 26 -1.75 2.51 8.00
C THR A 26 -2.53 2.31 6.71
N THR A 27 -3.32 3.29 6.30
CA THR A 27 -3.90 3.28 4.96
C THR A 27 -2.75 3.30 3.96
N PRO A 28 -2.66 2.33 3.03
CA PRO A 28 -1.58 2.29 2.06
C PRO A 28 -1.63 3.54 1.17
N ALA A 29 -0.50 4.23 1.03
CA ALA A 29 -0.42 5.43 0.20
C ALA A 29 -0.64 5.15 -1.30
N CYS A 30 -0.46 3.90 -1.73
CA CYS A 30 -0.65 3.45 -3.10
C CYS A 30 -1.42 2.13 -3.11
N PRO A 31 -2.69 2.12 -3.55
CA PRO A 31 -3.53 0.92 -3.51
C PRO A 31 -3.14 -0.14 -4.55
N VAL A 32 -2.34 0.25 -5.55
CA VAL A 32 -1.88 -0.63 -6.63
C VAL A 32 -0.42 -1.07 -6.49
N CYS A 33 0.23 -0.81 -5.35
CA CYS A 33 1.69 -1.00 -5.19
C CYS A 33 2.13 -2.29 -4.47
N GLY A 34 1.21 -3.18 -4.07
CA GLY A 34 1.63 -4.37 -3.32
C GLY A 34 0.47 -5.21 -2.85
N TYR A 35 0.56 -5.75 -1.64
CA TYR A 35 -0.36 -6.75 -1.11
C TYR A 35 -1.85 -6.38 -1.25
N GLU A 36 -2.24 -5.12 -1.01
CA GLU A 36 -3.64 -4.71 -1.20
C GLU A 36 -4.09 -4.86 -2.67
N PHE A 37 -3.20 -4.56 -3.62
CA PHE A 37 -3.46 -4.82 -5.03
C PHE A 37 -3.63 -6.32 -5.30
N GLU A 38 -2.79 -7.16 -4.70
CA GLU A 38 -2.89 -8.61 -4.84
C GLU A 38 -4.19 -9.15 -4.25
N MET A 39 -4.70 -8.57 -3.17
CA MET A 39 -5.89 -9.07 -2.50
C MET A 39 -7.19 -8.54 -3.13
N THR A 40 -7.19 -7.29 -3.57
CA THR A 40 -8.38 -6.62 -4.08
C THR A 40 -8.55 -6.81 -5.59
N ALA A 41 -7.45 -6.89 -6.33
CA ALA A 41 -7.45 -6.98 -7.79
C ALA A 41 -7.31 -8.42 -8.29
N SER A 42 -7.37 -9.42 -7.41
CA SER A 42 -7.02 -10.78 -7.77
C SER A 42 -7.89 -11.78 -7.02
N ASP A 43 -8.34 -12.82 -7.72
CA ASP A 43 -9.02 -13.95 -7.09
C ASP A 43 -7.97 -14.76 -6.33
N HIS A 44 -7.77 -14.45 -5.04
CA HIS A 44 -6.94 -15.23 -4.12
C HIS A 44 -5.43 -15.26 -4.42
N GLY A 45 -4.84 -14.16 -4.90
CA GLY A 45 -3.38 -14.01 -5.01
C GLY A 45 -2.78 -14.57 -6.30
N ASP A 46 -3.56 -14.63 -7.39
CA ASP A 46 -3.10 -15.13 -8.70
C ASP A 46 -2.12 -14.17 -9.42
N MET A 47 -1.90 -12.99 -8.83
CA MET A 47 -1.02 -11.92 -9.32
C MET A 47 -0.09 -11.43 -8.19
N PRO A 48 0.85 -12.26 -7.69
CA PRO A 48 1.79 -11.81 -6.66
C PRO A 48 2.74 -10.75 -7.21
N VAL A 49 2.77 -9.59 -6.56
CA VAL A 49 3.65 -8.45 -6.86
C VAL A 49 4.94 -8.63 -6.07
N LYS A 50 6.02 -9.01 -6.76
CA LYS A 50 7.34 -9.20 -6.14
C LYS A 50 7.99 -7.88 -5.75
N TYR A 51 7.88 -6.91 -6.65
CA TYR A 51 8.48 -5.59 -6.52
C TYR A 51 7.53 -4.58 -7.13
N SER A 52 7.39 -3.44 -6.46
CA SER A 52 6.71 -2.27 -6.99
C SER A 52 7.66 -1.09 -6.95
N ASN A 53 7.66 -0.31 -8.02
CA ASN A 53 8.23 1.03 -8.04
C ASN A 53 7.09 2.00 -8.35
N VAL A 54 7.00 3.09 -7.59
CA VAL A 54 6.05 4.16 -7.85
C VAL A 54 6.81 5.47 -8.03
N THR A 55 6.51 6.16 -9.12
CA THR A 55 6.92 7.53 -9.36
C THR A 55 5.69 8.42 -9.29
N ILE A 56 5.75 9.43 -8.44
CA ILE A 56 4.67 10.41 -8.26
C ILE A 56 5.24 11.76 -8.66
N HIS A 57 4.61 12.39 -9.63
CA HIS A 57 4.86 13.80 -9.95
C HIS A 57 3.69 14.62 -9.43
N VAL A 58 3.97 15.67 -8.68
CA VAL A 58 2.98 16.63 -8.20
C VAL A 58 3.23 17.94 -8.93
N ALA A 59 2.23 18.38 -9.69
CA ALA A 59 2.26 19.63 -10.43
C ALA A 59 2.03 20.83 -9.51
N GLU A 60 2.32 22.04 -10.00
CA GLU A 60 2.20 23.28 -9.21
C GLU A 60 0.75 23.60 -8.81
N ASP A 61 -0.22 23.16 -9.61
CA ASP A 61 -1.65 23.27 -9.32
C ASP A 61 -2.15 22.26 -8.28
N GLY A 62 -1.28 21.34 -7.84
CA GLY A 62 -1.57 20.34 -6.81
C GLY A 62 -2.07 19.01 -7.36
N ASP A 63 -2.28 18.89 -8.68
CA ASP A 63 -2.61 17.62 -9.32
C ASP A 63 -1.40 16.67 -9.28
N SER A 64 -1.67 15.36 -9.23
CA SER A 64 -0.60 14.36 -9.26
C SER A 64 -0.76 13.36 -10.39
N THR A 65 0.37 12.99 -10.99
CA THR A 65 0.48 11.89 -11.95
C THR A 65 1.27 10.77 -11.32
N TRP A 66 0.73 9.56 -11.39
CA TRP A 66 1.29 8.36 -10.81
C TRP A 66 1.70 7.40 -11.92
N VAL A 67 2.90 6.85 -11.81
CA VAL A 67 3.37 5.74 -12.65
C VAL A 67 3.85 4.63 -11.73
N VAL A 68 3.13 3.52 -11.73
CA VAL A 68 3.40 2.35 -10.89
C VAL A 68 3.86 1.21 -11.78
N GLN A 69 5.01 0.64 -11.47
CA GLN A 69 5.58 -0.50 -12.17
C GLN A 69 5.67 -1.69 -11.22
N ASN A 70 4.83 -2.69 -11.46
CA ASN A 70 4.80 -3.92 -10.66
C ASN A 70 5.44 -5.06 -11.43
N ARG A 71 6.35 -5.79 -10.79
CA ARG A 71 6.85 -7.06 -11.31
C ARG A 71 5.97 -8.20 -10.81
N ILE A 72 5.35 -8.92 -11.73
CA ILE A 72 4.52 -10.08 -11.43
C ILE A 72 5.37 -11.34 -11.56
N GLU A 73 5.33 -12.25 -10.58
CA GLU A 73 6.14 -13.48 -10.63
C GLU A 73 5.58 -14.51 -11.63
N ASN A 74 4.26 -14.59 -11.73
CA ASN A 74 3.55 -15.56 -12.55
C ASN A 74 3.52 -15.13 -14.03
N GLU A 75 4.31 -15.81 -14.86
CA GLU A 75 4.40 -15.56 -16.30
C GLU A 75 3.08 -15.79 -17.03
N THR A 76 2.33 -16.83 -16.65
CA THR A 76 1.02 -17.14 -17.24
C THR A 76 0.02 -16.01 -17.00
N THR A 77 0.06 -15.38 -15.82
CA THR A 77 -0.78 -14.21 -15.51
C THR A 77 -0.39 -13.02 -16.39
N VAL A 78 0.91 -12.75 -16.57
CA VAL A 78 1.38 -11.66 -17.44
C VAL A 78 1.00 -11.90 -18.90
N GLU A 79 1.15 -13.12 -19.39
CA GLU A 79 0.74 -13.49 -20.75
C GLU A 79 -0.77 -13.36 -20.94
N ARG A 80 -1.57 -13.72 -19.92
CA ARG A 80 -3.01 -13.49 -19.93
C ARG A 80 -3.32 -12.00 -20.07
N PHE A 81 -2.69 -11.12 -19.29
CA PHE A 81 -2.90 -9.67 -19.42
C PHE A 81 -2.44 -9.10 -20.76
N ARG A 82 -1.41 -9.67 -21.40
CA ARG A 82 -1.06 -9.28 -22.78
C ARG A 82 -2.16 -9.65 -23.78
N ASN A 83 -2.72 -10.84 -23.66
CA ASN A 83 -3.72 -11.34 -24.58
C ASN A 83 -5.11 -10.76 -24.32
N TYR A 84 -5.40 -10.39 -23.06
CA TYR A 84 -6.69 -9.89 -22.59
C TYR A 84 -6.48 -8.63 -21.72
N PRO A 85 -6.10 -7.48 -22.33
CA PRO A 85 -5.75 -6.27 -21.59
C PRO A 85 -6.90 -5.71 -20.73
N SER A 86 -8.15 -5.91 -21.15
CA SER A 86 -9.33 -5.50 -20.37
C SER A 86 -9.45 -6.18 -19.00
N GLU A 87 -8.86 -7.38 -18.84
CA GLU A 87 -8.80 -8.06 -17.54
C GLU A 87 -7.90 -7.27 -16.57
N LEU A 88 -6.75 -6.80 -17.05
CA LEU A 88 -5.84 -5.97 -16.26
C LEU A 88 -6.50 -4.64 -15.90
N ASP A 89 -7.15 -3.98 -16.86
CA ASP A 89 -7.86 -2.71 -16.61
C ASP A 89 -8.93 -2.85 -15.53
N THR A 90 -9.74 -3.92 -15.60
CA THR A 90 -10.79 -4.19 -14.61
C THR A 90 -10.21 -4.33 -13.22
N ARG A 91 -9.15 -5.13 -13.08
CA ARG A 91 -8.45 -5.38 -11.82
C ARG A 91 -7.88 -4.09 -11.22
N VAL A 92 -7.25 -3.25 -12.04
CA VAL A 92 -6.72 -1.96 -11.62
C VAL A 92 -7.82 -1.00 -11.16
N LEU A 93 -8.92 -0.91 -11.89
CA LEU A 93 -10.06 -0.07 -11.52
C LEU A 93 -10.71 -0.54 -10.22
N THR A 94 -10.86 -1.84 -10.00
CA THR A 94 -11.35 -2.40 -8.73
C THR A 94 -10.47 -2.00 -7.56
N ALA A 95 -9.15 -2.17 -7.66
CA ALA A 95 -8.24 -1.79 -6.58
C ALA A 95 -8.23 -0.28 -6.29
N LEU A 96 -8.27 0.56 -7.32
CA LEU A 96 -8.33 2.01 -7.14
C LEU A 96 -9.66 2.46 -6.52
N GLY A 97 -10.77 1.81 -6.86
CA GLY A 97 -12.10 2.14 -6.34
C GLY A 97 -12.30 1.73 -4.88
N ASP A 98 -11.78 0.56 -4.48
CA ASP A 98 -12.03 0.02 -3.13
C ASP A 98 -11.21 0.72 -2.04
N ALA A 99 -10.04 1.22 -2.38
CA ALA A 99 -9.06 1.59 -1.36
C ALA A 99 -9.39 2.90 -0.60
N ARG A 100 -10.32 3.73 -1.10
CA ARG A 100 -10.74 5.03 -0.51
C ARG A 100 -9.57 5.90 -0.02
N VAL A 101 -8.39 5.77 -0.65
CA VAL A 101 -7.14 6.43 -0.23
C VAL A 101 -7.14 7.90 -0.63
N PHE A 102 -7.85 8.25 -1.70
CA PHE A 102 -7.84 9.57 -2.29
C PHE A 102 -9.17 10.28 -2.00
N ASP A 103 -9.07 11.55 -1.59
CA ASP A 103 -10.25 12.41 -1.36
C ASP A 103 -10.95 12.80 -2.68
N HIS A 104 -10.24 12.64 -3.80
CA HIS A 104 -10.74 12.95 -5.13
C HIS A 104 -10.72 11.72 -6.03
N GLU A 105 -11.64 11.71 -7.00
CA GLU A 105 -11.78 10.64 -7.97
C GLU A 105 -10.52 10.54 -8.85
N VAL A 106 -9.99 9.33 -8.94
CA VAL A 106 -8.86 8.99 -9.80
C VAL A 106 -9.28 9.08 -11.27
N ARG A 107 -8.43 9.69 -12.10
CA ARG A 107 -8.70 9.94 -13.52
C ARG A 107 -7.61 9.35 -14.40
N ASN A 108 -7.90 9.29 -15.71
CA ASN A 108 -6.93 8.92 -16.75
C ASN A 108 -6.18 7.61 -16.45
N VAL A 109 -6.93 6.62 -15.93
CA VAL A 109 -6.40 5.31 -15.58
C VAL A 109 -6.05 4.54 -16.84
N SER A 110 -4.84 4.02 -16.90
CA SER A 110 -4.41 3.07 -17.93
C SER A 110 -3.50 2.02 -17.32
N ALA A 111 -3.60 0.79 -17.81
CA ALA A 111 -2.74 -0.31 -17.40
C ALA A 111 -2.26 -1.09 -18.61
N SER A 112 -1.01 -1.53 -18.59
CA SER A 112 -0.44 -2.32 -19.68
C SER A 112 0.69 -3.20 -19.21
N VAL A 113 0.95 -4.29 -19.94
CA VAL A 113 2.15 -5.10 -19.73
C VAL A 113 3.33 -4.43 -20.43
N VAL A 114 4.41 -4.18 -19.70
CA VAL A 114 5.66 -3.61 -20.22
C VAL A 114 6.82 -4.61 -20.03
N GLY A 115 7.49 -4.97 -21.13
CA GLY A 115 8.51 -6.02 -21.11
C GLY A 115 7.94 -7.39 -20.73
N GLU A 116 8.77 -8.27 -20.17
CA GLU A 116 8.41 -9.69 -19.98
C GLU A 116 7.55 -9.99 -18.74
N LYS A 117 7.76 -9.27 -17.64
CA LYS A 117 7.14 -9.59 -16.33
C LYS A 117 6.68 -8.37 -15.56
N ARG A 118 6.47 -7.24 -16.23
CA ARG A 118 6.04 -6.01 -15.55
C ARG A 118 4.72 -5.53 -16.11
N ILE A 119 3.91 -4.98 -15.23
CA ILE A 119 2.78 -4.14 -15.60
C ILE A 119 3.12 -2.70 -15.23
N GLU A 120 2.71 -1.77 -16.07
CA GLU A 120 2.74 -0.34 -15.79
C GLU A 120 1.30 0.14 -15.64
N ILE A 121 1.03 0.86 -14.55
CA ILE A 121 -0.26 1.47 -14.24
C ILE A 121 -0.03 2.98 -14.14
N ARG A 122 -0.82 3.75 -14.87
CA ARG A 122 -0.77 5.22 -14.85
C ARG A 122 -2.13 5.77 -14.48
N PHE A 123 -2.15 6.78 -13.61
CA PHE A 123 -3.38 7.46 -13.23
C PHE A 123 -3.06 8.85 -12.70
N GLU A 124 -4.11 9.67 -12.59
CA GLU A 124 -4.04 11.03 -12.06
C GLU A 124 -4.95 11.17 -10.86
N VAL A 125 -4.49 11.91 -9.85
CA VAL A 125 -5.30 12.30 -8.69
C VAL A 125 -5.31 13.82 -8.63
N PRO A 126 -6.46 14.46 -8.90
CA PRO A 126 -6.55 15.91 -8.86
C PRO A 126 -6.48 16.42 -7.43
N ASN A 127 -5.97 17.64 -7.23
CA ASN A 127 -5.86 18.31 -5.93
C ASN A 127 -5.15 17.46 -4.85
N PHE A 128 -4.27 16.55 -5.26
CA PHE A 128 -3.58 15.62 -4.36
C PHE A 128 -2.80 16.32 -3.25
N ALA A 129 -2.29 17.52 -3.52
CA ALA A 129 -1.53 18.34 -2.58
C ALA A 129 -2.38 19.18 -1.60
N GLU A 130 -3.70 19.29 -1.80
CA GLU A 130 -4.55 20.16 -0.97
C GLU A 130 -4.72 19.64 0.47
N HIS A 131 -4.65 18.31 0.64
CA HIS A 131 -4.63 17.67 1.96
C HIS A 131 -3.29 16.95 2.15
N ARG A 132 -2.84 16.85 3.41
CA ARG A 132 -1.52 16.30 3.79
C ARG A 132 -1.39 14.81 3.45
N SER A 133 -1.26 14.48 2.18
CA SER A 133 -0.69 13.25 1.68
C SER A 133 0.80 13.33 1.96
N GLY A 134 1.20 13.07 3.22
CA GLY A 134 2.59 13.07 3.64
C GLY A 134 3.35 11.97 2.92
N VAL A 135 3.90 12.25 1.74
CA VAL A 135 4.73 11.29 1.00
C VAL A 135 6.12 11.28 1.62
N LEU A 136 6.44 10.22 2.36
CA LEU A 136 7.79 9.92 2.81
C LEU A 136 8.50 9.12 1.72
N LEU A 137 9.52 9.71 1.10
CA LEU A 137 10.44 8.98 0.22
C LEU A 137 11.30 8.05 1.10
N THR A 138 11.01 6.75 1.11
CA THR A 138 11.88 5.75 1.77
C THR A 138 12.63 4.97 0.70
N GLN A 139 13.97 5.03 0.73
CA GLN A 139 14.79 4.10 -0.05
C GLN A 139 14.85 2.76 0.68
N PHE A 140 14.23 1.73 0.12
CA PHE A 140 14.43 0.37 0.59
C PHE A 140 15.71 -0.21 -0.03
N SER A 141 16.80 -0.27 0.73
CA SER A 141 17.91 -1.17 0.42
C SER A 141 17.65 -2.51 1.10
N SER A 142 17.23 -3.53 0.35
CA SER A 142 17.25 -4.90 0.87
C SER A 142 18.70 -5.37 0.94
N THR A 143 19.35 -5.20 2.09
CA THR A 143 20.61 -5.90 2.36
C THR A 143 20.25 -7.37 2.52
N SER A 144 20.44 -8.14 1.45
CA SER A 144 20.37 -9.61 1.50
C SER A 144 21.46 -10.07 2.44
N LEU A 145 21.09 -10.54 3.64
CA LEU A 145 21.98 -11.32 4.48
C LEU A 145 22.25 -12.63 3.72
N ALA A 146 23.48 -12.77 3.23
CA ALA A 146 24.07 -14.03 2.81
C ALA A 146 24.79 -14.67 4.01
#